data_AF-A0A1R3SVG4-F1
#
_entry.id   AF-A0A1R3SVG4-F1
#
_cell.length_a   1.000
_cell.length_b   1.000
_cell.length_c   1.000
_cell.angle_alpha   90.00
_cell.angle_beta   90.00
_cell.angle_gamma   90.00
#
_symmetry.space_group_name_H-M   'P 1'
#
loop_
_entity.id
_entity.type
_entity.pdbx_description
1 polymer ?
#
loop_
_entity_poly.entity_id
_entity_poly.type
_entity_poly.pdbx_seq_one_letter_code
_entity_poly.pdbx_strand_id
1 'polypeptide(L)'
;MKRSIPTLFVAFLGFLNIISCTKDDPISKGFITPGTSQSISLEAGAASSEFVFSTNSNWTARASESWLSVSPSSGGAGENIKLKVSAGENTQYETRSATVTISAGEATLTLTVQQASKKGFEISQASFSIGKDGGNVNIPVKANVSYTCTVSESAKSWLSVTQLKSLTDYTIVLSASKNETYDARTGTVTIAYENQTSTITVTQSQNEEIIVTQKEFEINSKGGELRIPVTTNIEYECSVMDGAQEWITISQSQTRGLEEYSIVLQVAENVGYTGRVGQIKVTGVGKESFITIIQGGNIRITDLGDDFYLHSSGRVIATHYKGRNNDDLLRLIYSKFEDEFDFAFYVYEDDSYFIGGGYSTLMNNIKGIGREIEGNSIYNHNLYAEKLFGTILFGGYQEFNPEIIKHELCHTWANYLRSTYQLIGEQEHEIFAHWGFSDVNGMLGGFDKKTFTANIEGNPKWYHAPNINYSETWDAQGATMGIEDKTYAPLELYLMGLISAEEVPDVTFYSGLSNIPDSRFSLADGYFAAEKSETWSIEDIIERFGAREPAYPNTQKEFRILTVILTKEAREIQDTEWELVDNMLLKMSYAGKDDDNSSLNFWEATLGKATLKVDELDKILK
;
A
#
# COMPACT_ATOMS: atom_id res chain seq x y z
N MET A 1 106.04 -16.76 46.78
CA MET A 1 104.88 -17.16 47.60
C MET A 1 104.28 -18.40 46.95
N LYS A 2 104.24 -19.53 47.68
CA LYS A 2 103.40 -20.76 47.52
C LYS A 2 102.91 -21.07 46.10
N ARG A 3 103.10 -22.23 45.47
CA ARG A 3 103.28 -23.68 45.80
C ARG A 3 103.18 -24.33 44.39
N SER A 4 103.72 -25.45 43.98
CA SER A 4 104.52 -26.53 44.57
C SER A 4 104.86 -27.50 43.43
N ILE A 5 106.15 -27.75 43.26
CA ILE A 5 106.83 -29.04 43.00
C ILE A 5 106.76 -29.68 41.58
N PRO A 6 107.91 -30.22 41.09
CA PRO A 6 108.13 -30.67 39.71
C PRO A 6 108.40 -32.19 39.62
N THR A 7 108.81 -32.66 38.42
CA THR A 7 109.64 -33.89 38.20
C THR A 7 108.88 -35.22 38.44
N LEU A 8 109.13 -36.40 37.86
CA LEU A 8 110.30 -37.07 37.28
C LEU A 8 109.84 -38.50 36.84
N PHE A 9 110.53 -39.12 35.87
CA PHE A 9 110.86 -40.57 35.82
C PHE A 9 109.73 -41.61 35.58
N VAL A 10 109.94 -42.78 34.97
CA VAL A 10 111.04 -43.44 34.26
C VAL A 10 110.51 -44.80 33.77
N ALA A 11 111.27 -45.43 32.87
CA ALA A 11 111.39 -46.89 32.68
C ALA A 11 110.31 -47.62 31.87
N PHE A 12 110.60 -48.69 31.14
CA PHE A 12 111.81 -49.37 30.63
C PHE A 12 111.26 -50.68 30.02
N LEU A 13 111.99 -51.28 29.07
CA LEU A 13 111.88 -52.67 28.56
C LEU A 13 110.65 -52.92 27.67
N GLY A 14 110.76 -53.57 26.52
CA GLY A 14 111.91 -54.24 25.94
C GLY A 14 111.50 -55.12 24.76
N PHE A 15 112.52 -55.63 24.10
CA PHE A 15 112.57 -56.82 23.24
C PHE A 15 111.95 -56.83 21.84
N LEU A 16 112.88 -56.95 20.89
CA LEU A 16 112.83 -57.64 19.60
C LEU A 16 111.82 -58.80 19.53
N ASN A 17 111.11 -58.90 18.40
CA ASN A 17 111.30 -59.98 17.42
C ASN A 17 110.60 -59.66 16.09
N ILE A 18 111.15 -60.22 15.01
CA ILE A 18 110.89 -59.90 13.61
C ILE A 18 109.85 -60.89 13.06
N ILE A 19 108.76 -60.42 12.46
CA ILE A 19 107.83 -61.19 11.60
C ILE A 19 107.35 -60.19 10.51
N SER A 20 107.80 -60.36 9.26
CA SER A 20 107.07 -60.96 8.12
C SER A 20 105.93 -60.09 7.54
N CYS A 21 106.00 -59.87 6.22
CA CYS A 21 105.16 -58.98 5.42
C CYS A 21 103.64 -59.19 5.52
N THR A 22 102.90 -58.08 5.61
CA THR A 22 101.86 -57.71 4.63
C THR A 22 101.86 -56.19 4.45
N LYS A 23 101.74 -55.73 3.20
CA LYS A 23 101.40 -54.34 2.90
C LYS A 23 100.05 -54.07 3.55
N ASP A 24 100.02 -53.21 4.56
CA ASP A 24 98.78 -52.54 4.94
C ASP A 24 98.53 -51.49 3.86
N ASP A 25 97.71 -51.84 2.87
CA ASP A 25 97.17 -50.85 1.94
C ASP A 25 96.51 -49.75 2.79
N PRO A 26 96.84 -48.46 2.58
CA PRO A 26 96.09 -47.40 3.24
C PRO A 26 94.64 -47.58 2.80
N ILE A 27 93.73 -47.83 3.73
CA ILE A 27 92.29 -47.79 3.50
C ILE A 27 92.04 -46.46 2.78
N SER A 28 91.77 -46.55 1.48
CA SER A 28 91.44 -45.40 0.64
C SER A 28 90.21 -44.76 1.26
N LYS A 29 90.37 -43.65 2.00
CA LYS A 29 89.23 -42.92 2.55
C LYS A 29 88.32 -42.58 1.38
N GLY A 30 87.05 -42.98 1.49
CA GLY A 30 86.06 -42.66 0.47
C GLY A 30 86.01 -41.15 0.24
N PHE A 31 85.94 -40.71 -1.02
CA PHE A 31 85.68 -39.32 -1.36
C PHE A 31 84.52 -39.23 -2.35
N ILE A 32 83.76 -38.14 -2.27
CA ILE A 32 82.71 -37.80 -3.23
C ILE A 32 83.05 -36.42 -3.79
N THR A 33 83.26 -36.35 -5.10
CA THR A 33 83.42 -35.08 -5.82
C THR A 33 82.08 -34.75 -6.48
N PRO A 34 81.32 -33.77 -5.95
CA PRO A 34 80.09 -33.33 -6.59
C PRO A 34 80.38 -32.65 -7.93
N GLY A 35 79.40 -32.64 -8.82
CA GLY A 35 79.39 -31.76 -9.99
C GLY A 35 79.25 -30.27 -9.61
N THR A 36 78.79 -29.46 -10.56
CA THR A 36 78.81 -27.99 -10.48
C THR A 36 77.90 -27.36 -9.42
N SER A 37 76.82 -28.02 -8.97
CA SER A 37 75.90 -27.50 -7.95
C SER A 37 75.34 -28.61 -7.05
N GLN A 38 75.13 -28.32 -5.75
CA GLN A 38 74.54 -29.25 -4.77
C GLN A 38 73.06 -28.90 -4.46
N SER A 39 72.35 -28.38 -5.46
CA SER A 39 70.93 -28.03 -5.37
C SER A 39 70.19 -28.38 -6.66
N ILE A 40 69.02 -29.01 -6.55
CA ILE A 40 68.09 -29.25 -7.66
C ILE A 40 66.80 -28.46 -7.39
N SER A 41 66.35 -27.72 -8.41
CA SER A 41 65.02 -27.11 -8.44
C SER A 41 64.13 -27.89 -9.40
N LEU A 42 62.94 -28.30 -8.94
CA LEU A 42 61.93 -29.00 -9.72
C LEU A 42 60.64 -28.18 -9.80
N GLU A 43 59.95 -28.26 -10.93
CA GLU A 43 58.60 -27.72 -11.08
C GLU A 43 57.59 -28.47 -10.19
N ALA A 44 56.44 -27.86 -9.94
CA ALA A 44 55.40 -28.44 -9.08
C ALA A 44 54.81 -29.75 -9.62
N GLY A 45 54.78 -29.93 -10.94
CA GLY A 45 54.37 -31.18 -11.57
C GLY A 45 55.32 -32.36 -11.27
N ALA A 46 54.96 -33.56 -11.69
CA ALA A 46 55.88 -34.69 -11.66
C ALA A 46 57.11 -34.39 -12.55
N ALA A 47 58.29 -34.34 -11.94
CA ALA A 47 59.50 -33.85 -12.60
C ALA A 47 60.74 -34.63 -12.13
N SER A 48 61.78 -34.65 -12.97
CA SER A 48 63.06 -35.29 -12.63
C SER A 48 64.25 -34.51 -13.18
N SER A 49 65.38 -34.60 -12.49
CA SER A 49 66.65 -34.02 -12.91
C SER A 49 67.81 -35.00 -12.68
N GLU A 50 68.91 -34.84 -13.41
CA GLU A 50 70.13 -35.64 -13.24
C GLU A 50 71.16 -34.87 -12.38
N PHE A 51 71.71 -35.55 -11.38
CA PHE A 51 72.85 -35.08 -10.61
C PHE A 51 74.09 -35.92 -10.94
N VAL A 52 75.23 -35.27 -11.18
CA VAL A 52 76.47 -35.94 -11.55
C VAL A 52 77.50 -35.80 -10.43
N PHE A 53 78.15 -36.92 -10.08
CA PHE A 53 79.24 -36.94 -9.10
C PHE A 53 80.26 -38.03 -9.44
N SER A 54 81.42 -38.00 -8.78
CA SER A 54 82.46 -39.02 -8.89
C SER A 54 82.84 -39.54 -7.51
N THR A 55 83.20 -40.81 -7.38
CA THR A 55 83.63 -41.44 -6.12
C THR A 55 84.64 -42.56 -6.36
N ASN A 56 85.56 -42.75 -5.42
CA ASN A 56 86.52 -43.86 -5.43
C ASN A 56 86.02 -45.14 -4.73
N SER A 57 84.79 -45.13 -4.20
CA SER A 57 84.20 -46.24 -3.45
C SER A 57 82.78 -46.55 -3.93
N ASN A 58 82.31 -47.78 -3.67
CA ASN A 58 80.90 -48.13 -3.84
C ASN A 58 80.03 -47.14 -3.06
N TRP A 59 78.91 -46.73 -3.65
CA TRP A 59 78.07 -45.67 -3.13
C TRP A 59 76.61 -46.11 -2.97
N THR A 60 75.90 -45.41 -2.11
CA THR A 60 74.44 -45.51 -1.93
C THR A 60 73.82 -44.12 -1.94
N ALA A 61 72.59 -43.99 -2.40
CA ALA A 61 71.82 -42.75 -2.41
C ALA A 61 70.46 -42.97 -1.76
N ARG A 62 70.07 -42.07 -0.86
CA ARG A 62 68.79 -42.13 -0.12
C ARG A 62 68.11 -40.77 -0.08
N ALA A 63 66.84 -40.73 -0.47
CA ALA A 63 65.99 -39.56 -0.30
C ALA A 63 65.49 -39.45 1.15
N SER A 64 65.32 -38.23 1.65
CA SER A 64 64.79 -37.98 3.00
C SER A 64 63.26 -38.09 3.09
N GLU A 65 62.56 -37.89 1.98
CA GLU A 65 61.10 -37.82 1.93
C GLU A 65 60.50 -38.79 0.90
N SER A 66 59.26 -39.25 1.14
CA SER A 66 58.58 -40.25 0.30
C SER A 66 58.15 -39.75 -1.08
N TRP A 67 57.98 -38.44 -1.25
CA TRP A 67 57.65 -37.83 -2.55
C TRP A 67 58.86 -37.72 -3.48
N LEU A 68 60.07 -38.01 -2.99
CA LEU A 68 61.32 -37.93 -3.72
C LEU A 68 61.95 -39.32 -3.88
N SER A 69 62.46 -39.62 -5.07
CA SER A 69 63.06 -40.91 -5.40
C SER A 69 64.38 -40.74 -6.16
N VAL A 70 65.26 -41.73 -6.05
CA VAL A 70 66.57 -41.73 -6.69
C VAL A 70 66.82 -43.03 -7.46
N SER A 71 67.45 -42.93 -8.63
CA SER A 71 67.80 -44.10 -9.45
C SER A 71 69.11 -43.87 -10.22
N PRO A 72 70.10 -44.78 -10.13
CA PRO A 72 70.12 -45.95 -9.24
C PRO A 72 70.32 -45.56 -7.77
N SER A 73 69.88 -46.38 -6.81
CA SER A 73 70.05 -46.11 -5.37
C SER A 73 71.38 -46.61 -4.80
N SER A 74 72.18 -47.30 -5.61
CA SER A 74 73.55 -47.72 -5.30
C SER A 74 74.34 -47.98 -6.58
N GLY A 75 75.67 -48.03 -6.47
CA GLY A 75 76.56 -48.34 -7.60
C GLY A 75 78.02 -48.49 -7.18
N GLY A 76 78.87 -48.83 -8.16
CA GLY A 76 80.31 -48.95 -7.97
C GLY A 76 81.04 -47.60 -7.99
N ALA A 77 82.33 -47.62 -7.61
CA ALA A 77 83.23 -46.49 -7.80
C ALA A 77 83.35 -46.09 -9.29
N GLY A 78 83.54 -44.81 -9.56
CA GLY A 78 83.67 -44.30 -10.92
C GLY A 78 83.59 -42.78 -11.03
N GLU A 79 83.83 -42.29 -12.25
CA GLU A 79 83.71 -40.89 -12.60
C GLU A 79 82.41 -40.61 -13.37
N ASN A 80 81.85 -39.40 -13.21
CA ASN A 80 80.66 -38.93 -13.94
C ASN A 80 79.42 -39.82 -13.73
N ILE A 81 79.24 -40.34 -12.52
CA ILE A 81 78.09 -41.15 -12.12
C ILE A 81 76.83 -40.27 -12.16
N LYS A 82 75.83 -40.71 -12.92
CA LYS A 82 74.55 -40.03 -13.07
C LYS A 82 73.52 -40.60 -12.09
N LEU A 83 73.01 -39.75 -11.21
CA LEU A 83 71.92 -40.04 -10.31
C LEU A 83 70.67 -39.30 -10.79
N LYS A 84 69.64 -40.05 -11.22
CA LYS A 84 68.34 -39.45 -11.52
C LYS A 84 67.59 -39.21 -10.22
N VAL A 85 67.17 -37.97 -9.98
CA VAL A 85 66.34 -37.55 -8.85
C VAL A 85 64.95 -37.21 -9.39
N SER A 86 63.91 -37.90 -8.93
CA SER A 86 62.53 -37.73 -9.42
C SER A 86 61.57 -37.41 -8.27
N ALA A 87 60.74 -36.39 -8.44
CA ALA A 87 59.71 -36.00 -7.49
C ALA A 87 58.31 -36.25 -8.05
N GLY A 88 57.39 -36.75 -7.20
CA GLY A 88 55.96 -36.73 -7.48
C GLY A 88 55.40 -35.30 -7.53
N GLU A 89 54.18 -35.12 -8.00
CA GLU A 89 53.53 -33.80 -8.03
C GLU A 89 53.42 -33.19 -6.63
N ASN A 90 53.71 -31.91 -6.51
CA ASN A 90 53.38 -31.09 -5.35
C ASN A 90 51.99 -30.49 -5.54
N THR A 91 50.99 -31.07 -4.91
CA THR A 91 49.60 -30.60 -4.97
C THR A 91 49.32 -29.42 -4.04
N GLN A 92 50.30 -29.01 -3.23
CA GLN A 92 50.17 -27.95 -2.23
C GLN A 92 50.59 -26.59 -2.81
N TYR A 93 49.99 -25.51 -2.30
CA TYR A 93 50.29 -24.12 -2.71
C TYR A 93 51.57 -23.55 -2.07
N GLU A 94 52.33 -24.37 -1.36
CA GLU A 94 53.61 -24.02 -0.73
C GLU A 94 54.77 -24.82 -1.35
N THR A 95 55.95 -24.20 -1.39
CA THR A 95 57.18 -24.85 -1.83
C THR A 95 57.59 -25.89 -0.80
N ARG A 96 57.96 -27.09 -1.24
CA ARG A 96 58.47 -28.16 -0.36
C ARG A 96 59.94 -28.44 -0.64
N SER A 97 60.65 -28.92 0.37
CA SER A 97 62.09 -29.22 0.26
C SER A 97 62.42 -30.55 0.92
N ALA A 98 63.38 -31.27 0.34
CA ALA A 98 63.91 -32.52 0.84
C ALA A 98 65.40 -32.62 0.52
N THR A 99 66.06 -33.67 1.00
CA THR A 99 67.47 -33.92 0.70
C THR A 99 67.68 -35.31 0.12
N VAL A 100 68.72 -35.46 -0.69
CA VAL A 100 69.28 -36.75 -1.10
C VAL A 100 70.65 -36.88 -0.48
N THR A 101 70.87 -37.92 0.31
CA THR A 101 72.16 -38.23 0.90
C THR A 101 72.85 -39.31 0.09
N ILE A 102 74.04 -39.00 -0.43
CA ILE A 102 74.91 -39.93 -1.14
C ILE A 102 76.06 -40.29 -0.20
N SER A 103 76.30 -41.58 0.03
CA SER A 103 77.35 -42.07 0.92
C SER A 103 78.31 -42.99 0.18
N ALA A 104 79.61 -42.77 0.32
CA ALA A 104 80.67 -43.60 -0.27
C ALA A 104 81.83 -43.75 0.73
N GLY A 105 81.97 -44.94 1.33
CA GLY A 105 82.86 -45.15 2.47
C GLY A 105 82.44 -44.28 3.66
N GLU A 106 83.38 -43.49 4.21
CA GLU A 106 83.13 -42.52 5.29
C GLU A 106 82.64 -41.15 4.78
N ALA A 107 82.68 -40.88 3.46
CA ALA A 107 82.25 -39.61 2.89
C ALA A 107 80.74 -39.59 2.63
N THR A 108 80.12 -38.43 2.94
CA THR A 108 78.72 -38.15 2.68
C THR A 108 78.56 -36.84 1.92
N LEU A 109 77.68 -36.83 0.92
CA LEU A 109 77.27 -35.65 0.17
C LEU A 109 75.76 -35.46 0.29
N THR A 110 75.33 -34.26 0.66
CA THR A 110 73.91 -33.92 0.78
C THR A 110 73.50 -32.99 -0.35
N LEU A 111 72.58 -33.45 -1.18
CA LEU A 111 71.97 -32.69 -2.26
C LEU A 111 70.62 -32.14 -1.78
N THR A 112 70.44 -30.82 -1.85
CA THR A 112 69.14 -30.21 -1.50
C THR A 112 68.23 -30.21 -2.72
N VAL A 113 66.99 -30.64 -2.55
CA VAL A 113 65.97 -30.63 -3.61
C VAL A 113 64.81 -29.73 -3.17
N GLN A 114 64.56 -28.68 -3.93
CA GLN A 114 63.43 -27.79 -3.74
C GLN A 114 62.43 -28.00 -4.87
N GLN A 115 61.17 -28.24 -4.54
CA GLN A 115 60.09 -28.37 -5.52
C GLN A 115 59.11 -27.22 -5.37
N ALA A 116 58.84 -26.53 -6.48
CA ALA A 116 57.94 -25.38 -6.53
C ALA A 116 56.52 -25.73 -6.05
N SER A 117 55.77 -24.71 -5.60
CA SER A 117 54.36 -24.81 -5.23
C SER A 117 53.45 -25.00 -6.44
N LYS A 118 52.33 -25.71 -6.27
CA LYS A 118 51.21 -25.69 -7.22
C LYS A 118 50.75 -24.25 -7.43
N LYS A 119 50.54 -23.82 -8.68
CA LYS A 119 49.93 -22.52 -8.99
C LYS A 119 48.41 -22.57 -8.90
N GLY A 120 47.79 -21.60 -8.25
CA GLY A 120 46.33 -21.48 -8.17
C GLY A 120 45.84 -20.83 -6.88
N PHE A 121 44.57 -21.07 -6.55
CA PHE A 121 43.92 -20.53 -5.35
C PHE A 121 43.07 -21.58 -4.62
N GLU A 122 42.74 -21.30 -3.36
CA GLU A 122 41.84 -22.06 -2.50
C GLU A 122 40.87 -21.12 -1.77
N ILE A 123 39.61 -21.52 -1.69
CA ILE A 123 38.54 -20.82 -0.96
C ILE A 123 37.93 -21.80 0.02
N SER A 124 37.88 -21.43 1.30
CA SER A 124 37.34 -22.26 2.37
C SER A 124 35.82 -22.15 2.54
N GLN A 125 35.21 -21.04 2.10
CA GLN A 125 33.80 -20.74 2.26
C GLN A 125 33.18 -20.22 0.97
N ALA A 126 32.15 -20.90 0.47
CA ALA A 126 31.49 -20.59 -0.80
C ALA A 126 30.12 -19.90 -0.64
N SER A 127 29.67 -19.61 0.59
CA SER A 127 28.38 -18.95 0.84
C SER A 127 28.49 -17.92 1.96
N PHE A 128 27.92 -16.74 1.75
CA PHE A 128 27.90 -15.63 2.69
C PHE A 128 26.52 -14.99 2.75
N SER A 129 26.12 -14.52 3.92
CA SER A 129 24.88 -13.76 4.13
C SER A 129 25.16 -12.34 4.61
N ILE A 130 24.34 -11.39 4.19
CA ILE A 130 24.39 -10.00 4.64
C ILE A 130 22.98 -9.45 4.87
N GLY A 131 22.84 -8.58 5.88
CA GLY A 131 21.56 -7.95 6.19
C GLY A 131 21.08 -7.00 5.07
N LYS A 132 19.82 -6.57 5.18
CA LYS A 132 19.18 -5.67 4.19
C LYS A 132 19.98 -4.40 3.93
N ASP A 133 20.69 -3.86 4.93
CA ASP A 133 21.40 -2.59 4.80
C ASP A 133 22.67 -2.71 3.94
N GLY A 134 23.08 -3.94 3.61
CA GLY A 134 24.26 -4.20 2.80
C GLY A 134 25.54 -3.92 3.57
N GLY A 135 26.58 -3.53 2.84
CA GLY A 135 27.93 -3.32 3.36
C GLY A 135 28.94 -4.29 2.77
N ASN A 136 30.07 -4.45 3.45
CA ASN A 136 31.21 -5.20 2.94
C ASN A 136 31.15 -6.69 3.32
N VAL A 137 31.38 -7.56 2.34
CA VAL A 137 31.60 -9.00 2.54
C VAL A 137 33.07 -9.32 2.25
N ASN A 138 33.78 -9.81 3.26
CA ASN A 138 35.20 -10.17 3.15
C ASN A 138 35.34 -11.68 2.91
N ILE A 139 35.92 -12.04 1.77
CA ILE A 139 36.11 -13.42 1.36
C ILE A 139 37.60 -13.77 1.49
N PRO A 140 37.97 -14.68 2.40
CA PRO A 140 39.36 -15.12 2.52
C PRO A 140 39.73 -16.03 1.34
N VAL A 141 40.82 -15.72 0.66
CA VAL A 141 41.39 -16.50 -0.44
C VAL A 141 42.85 -16.80 -0.14
N LYS A 142 43.26 -18.06 -0.30
CA LYS A 142 44.69 -18.42 -0.34
C LYS A 142 45.09 -18.56 -1.80
N ALA A 143 46.03 -17.76 -2.28
CA ALA A 143 46.47 -17.82 -3.67
C ALA A 143 47.97 -17.55 -3.76
N ASN A 144 48.62 -18.10 -4.78
CA ASN A 144 49.99 -17.74 -5.17
C ASN A 144 50.06 -17.28 -6.63
N VAL A 145 48.91 -16.90 -7.19
CA VAL A 145 48.70 -16.42 -8.55
C VAL A 145 47.75 -15.23 -8.54
N SER A 146 47.79 -14.43 -9.59
CA SER A 146 46.76 -13.43 -9.87
C SER A 146 45.51 -14.12 -10.44
N TYR A 147 44.34 -13.79 -9.92
CA TYR A 147 43.05 -14.31 -10.37
C TYR A 147 42.11 -13.15 -10.75
N THR A 148 41.03 -13.47 -11.45
CA THR A 148 39.95 -12.53 -11.78
C THR A 148 38.71 -12.83 -10.94
N CYS A 149 37.88 -11.80 -10.71
CA CYS A 149 36.60 -11.93 -10.03
C CYS A 149 35.50 -11.29 -10.87
N THR A 150 34.43 -12.03 -11.11
CA THR A 150 33.30 -11.58 -11.93
C THR A 150 32.00 -11.78 -11.17
N VAL A 151 31.22 -10.71 -11.01
CA VAL A 151 29.86 -10.76 -10.43
C VAL A 151 28.85 -11.22 -11.48
N SER A 152 27.89 -12.07 -11.09
CA SER A 152 26.80 -12.51 -11.95
C SER A 152 25.97 -11.34 -12.48
N GLU A 153 25.46 -11.47 -13.71
CA GLU A 153 24.70 -10.40 -14.36
C GLU A 153 23.51 -9.91 -13.51
N SER A 154 22.77 -10.84 -12.92
CA SER A 154 21.63 -10.57 -12.03
C SER A 154 21.98 -9.81 -10.74
N ALA A 155 23.27 -9.74 -10.39
CA ALA A 155 23.73 -9.14 -9.14
C ALA A 155 24.54 -7.86 -9.33
N LYS A 156 24.93 -7.50 -10.56
CA LYS A 156 25.76 -6.30 -10.83
C LYS A 156 25.13 -4.99 -10.36
N SER A 157 23.81 -4.92 -10.28
CA SER A 157 23.09 -3.73 -9.81
C SER A 157 23.25 -3.48 -8.30
N TRP A 158 23.58 -4.50 -7.51
CA TRP A 158 23.64 -4.39 -6.06
C TRP A 158 24.88 -5.00 -5.41
N LEU A 159 25.71 -5.75 -6.14
CA LEU A 159 26.93 -6.37 -5.65
C LEU A 159 28.11 -5.99 -6.55
N SER A 160 29.21 -5.54 -5.94
CA SER A 160 30.42 -5.15 -6.67
C SER A 160 31.69 -5.62 -5.96
N VAL A 161 32.77 -5.83 -6.71
CA VAL A 161 34.10 -6.15 -6.16
C VAL A 161 34.86 -4.85 -5.97
N THR A 162 35.27 -4.52 -4.74
CA THR A 162 35.88 -3.22 -4.41
C THR A 162 37.40 -3.28 -4.24
N GLN A 163 37.95 -4.39 -3.76
CA GLN A 163 39.40 -4.58 -3.63
C GLN A 163 39.85 -5.99 -4.00
N LEU A 164 40.96 -6.05 -4.75
CA LEU A 164 41.77 -7.24 -5.02
C LEU A 164 43.17 -6.93 -4.48
N LYS A 165 43.42 -7.09 -3.17
CA LYS A 165 44.75 -6.76 -2.63
C LYS A 165 45.75 -7.92 -2.79
N SER A 166 46.97 -7.50 -3.07
CA SER A 166 48.11 -8.26 -3.58
C SER A 166 49.14 -8.61 -2.50
N LEU A 167 49.84 -9.73 -2.76
CA LEU A 167 51.19 -10.15 -2.37
C LEU A 167 51.44 -10.95 -1.09
N THR A 168 50.57 -10.99 -0.07
CA THR A 168 50.78 -11.95 1.03
C THR A 168 49.52 -12.52 1.69
N ASP A 169 48.39 -11.82 1.71
CA ASP A 169 47.10 -12.34 2.22
C ASP A 169 45.92 -11.82 1.39
N TYR A 170 45.31 -12.69 0.58
CA TYR A 170 44.36 -12.30 -0.46
C TYR A 170 42.92 -12.32 0.06
N THR A 171 42.38 -11.18 0.49
CA THR A 171 40.95 -11.05 0.78
C THR A 171 40.25 -10.36 -0.39
N ILE A 172 39.19 -10.97 -0.93
CA ILE A 172 38.29 -10.29 -1.86
C ILE A 172 37.27 -9.51 -1.02
N VAL A 173 37.17 -8.21 -1.26
CA VAL A 173 36.13 -7.38 -0.62
C VAL A 173 35.02 -7.13 -1.63
N LEU A 174 33.83 -7.60 -1.30
CA LEU A 174 32.60 -7.26 -2.02
C LEU A 174 31.87 -6.14 -1.29
N SER A 175 31.20 -5.26 -2.03
CA SER A 175 30.29 -4.26 -1.48
C SER A 175 28.88 -4.54 -1.99
N ALA A 176 27.96 -4.76 -1.07
CA ALA A 176 26.53 -4.92 -1.34
C ALA A 176 25.77 -3.62 -1.03
N SER A 177 24.99 -3.11 -1.97
CA SER A 177 24.05 -2.01 -1.76
C SER A 177 22.87 -2.45 -0.89
N LYS A 178 22.17 -1.50 -0.27
CA LYS A 178 20.95 -1.77 0.50
C LYS A 178 19.88 -2.48 -0.36
N ASN A 179 19.17 -3.44 0.23
CA ASN A 179 18.01 -4.10 -0.36
C ASN A 179 16.72 -3.43 0.14
N GLU A 180 16.01 -2.76 -0.78
CA GLU A 180 14.76 -2.07 -0.47
C GLU A 180 13.52 -2.90 -0.87
N THR A 181 13.73 -4.08 -1.46
CA THR A 181 12.65 -4.99 -1.84
C THR A 181 12.25 -5.89 -0.68
N TYR A 182 11.02 -6.39 -0.73
CA TYR A 182 10.46 -7.31 0.28
C TYR A 182 10.84 -8.79 0.07
N ASP A 183 11.59 -9.08 -1.01
CA ASP A 183 12.19 -10.38 -1.27
C ASP A 183 13.70 -10.39 -1.00
N ALA A 184 14.17 -11.53 -0.51
CA ALA A 184 15.59 -11.81 -0.40
C ALA A 184 16.18 -11.94 -1.81
N ARG A 185 17.39 -11.42 -2.01
CA ARG A 185 18.09 -11.51 -3.30
C ARG A 185 19.41 -12.25 -3.17
N THR A 186 19.75 -13.02 -4.20
CA THR A 186 20.97 -13.83 -4.23
C THR A 186 21.78 -13.52 -5.47
N GLY A 187 23.10 -13.39 -5.29
CA GLY A 187 24.07 -13.12 -6.35
C GLY A 187 25.28 -14.02 -6.23
N THR A 188 25.99 -14.24 -7.34
CA THR A 188 27.21 -15.06 -7.32
C THR A 188 28.43 -14.28 -7.79
N VAL A 189 29.60 -14.66 -7.27
CA VAL A 189 30.90 -14.15 -7.67
C VAL A 189 31.77 -15.33 -8.08
N THR A 190 32.23 -15.30 -9.33
CA THR A 190 33.12 -16.33 -9.89
C THR A 190 34.56 -15.85 -9.80
N ILE A 191 35.41 -16.66 -9.19
CA ILE A 191 36.85 -16.46 -9.10
C ILE A 191 37.52 -17.40 -10.09
N ALA A 192 38.41 -16.88 -10.94
CA ALA A 192 39.04 -17.66 -12.00
C ALA A 192 40.55 -17.41 -12.13
N TYR A 193 41.29 -18.49 -12.33
CA TYR A 193 42.70 -18.51 -12.72
C TYR A 193 42.92 -19.64 -13.72
N GLU A 194 43.29 -19.30 -14.96
CA GLU A 194 43.40 -20.26 -16.07
C GLU A 194 42.15 -21.18 -16.14
N ASN A 195 42.31 -22.49 -15.91
CA ASN A 195 41.23 -23.47 -15.92
C ASN A 195 40.60 -23.70 -14.53
N GLN A 196 41.15 -23.12 -13.47
CA GLN A 196 40.61 -23.21 -12.12
C GLN A 196 39.51 -22.16 -11.91
N THR A 197 38.32 -22.60 -11.51
CA THR A 197 37.21 -21.70 -11.17
C THR A 197 36.59 -22.07 -9.83
N SER A 198 35.99 -21.09 -9.15
CA SER A 198 35.18 -21.31 -7.96
C SER A 198 34.10 -20.24 -7.88
N THR A 199 32.92 -20.61 -7.40
CA THR A 199 31.76 -19.73 -7.31
C THR A 199 31.38 -19.53 -5.86
N ILE A 200 31.17 -18.27 -5.49
CA ILE A 200 30.72 -17.85 -4.17
C ILE A 200 29.30 -17.30 -4.30
N THR A 201 28.43 -17.68 -3.39
CA THR A 201 27.06 -17.18 -3.30
C THR A 201 26.94 -16.15 -2.18
N VAL A 202 26.34 -15.00 -2.47
CA VAL A 202 25.99 -13.97 -1.49
C VAL A 202 24.48 -13.84 -1.46
N THR A 203 23.88 -14.07 -0.30
CA THR A 203 22.44 -13.88 -0.06
C THR A 203 22.23 -12.64 0.80
N GLN A 204 21.43 -11.70 0.32
CA GLN A 204 21.06 -10.49 1.04
C GLN A 204 19.60 -10.57 1.49
N SER A 205 19.37 -10.35 2.79
CA SER A 205 18.03 -10.37 3.39
C SER A 205 17.10 -9.31 2.78
N GLN A 206 15.80 -9.58 2.80
CA GLN A 206 14.74 -8.66 2.41
C GLN A 206 14.60 -7.45 3.36
N ASN A 207 13.92 -6.40 2.89
CA ASN A 207 13.34 -5.40 3.77
C ASN A 207 12.11 -5.99 4.47
N GLU A 208 12.08 -5.95 5.79
CA GLU A 208 10.99 -6.48 6.61
C GLU A 208 9.99 -5.37 6.91
N GLU A 209 8.68 -5.59 6.66
CA GLU A 209 7.66 -4.56 6.83
C GLU A 209 6.32 -5.14 7.29
N ILE A 210 5.60 -4.35 8.10
CA ILE A 210 4.21 -4.60 8.48
C ILE A 210 3.38 -3.50 7.86
N ILE A 211 2.52 -3.85 6.91
CA ILE A 211 1.59 -2.91 6.29
C ILE A 211 0.18 -3.28 6.74
N VAL A 212 -0.35 -2.44 7.64
CA VAL A 212 -1.77 -2.43 7.99
C VAL A 212 -2.42 -1.36 7.12
N THR A 213 -3.17 -1.80 6.11
CA THR A 213 -3.76 -0.90 5.09
C THR A 213 -4.89 -0.06 5.67
N GLN A 214 -5.70 -0.64 6.56
CA GLN A 214 -6.79 0.04 7.25
C GLN A 214 -6.53 0.03 8.76
N LYS A 215 -6.47 1.21 9.36
CA LYS A 215 -6.12 1.39 10.77
C LYS A 215 -7.33 1.67 11.66
N GLU A 216 -8.51 1.90 11.09
CA GLU A 216 -9.72 2.22 11.84
C GLU A 216 -10.89 1.40 11.30
N PHE A 217 -11.66 0.81 12.21
CA PHE A 217 -12.85 0.02 11.90
C PHE A 217 -13.98 0.42 12.83
N GLU A 218 -15.13 0.71 12.23
CA GLU A 218 -16.36 1.00 12.97
C GLU A 218 -17.25 -0.24 13.00
N ILE A 219 -17.84 -0.53 14.15
CA ILE A 219 -18.77 -1.64 14.35
C ILE A 219 -19.93 -1.18 15.23
N ASN A 220 -21.13 -1.64 14.93
CA ASN A 220 -22.31 -1.26 15.69
C ASN A 220 -22.31 -1.86 17.11
N SER A 221 -23.32 -1.49 17.89
CA SER A 221 -23.46 -1.93 19.27
C SER A 221 -23.51 -3.45 19.41
N LYS A 222 -24.02 -4.20 18.43
CA LYS A 222 -24.10 -5.68 18.47
C LYS A 222 -22.73 -6.35 18.44
N GLY A 223 -21.73 -5.71 17.83
CA GLY A 223 -20.41 -6.31 17.65
C GLY A 223 -20.45 -7.47 16.65
N GLY A 224 -19.61 -8.48 16.87
CA GLY A 224 -19.50 -9.67 16.02
C GLY A 224 -18.08 -9.93 15.53
N GLU A 225 -17.98 -10.77 14.50
CA GLU A 225 -16.70 -11.10 13.86
C GLU A 225 -16.23 -9.94 12.97
N LEU A 226 -15.01 -9.45 13.21
CA LEU A 226 -14.37 -8.45 12.39
C LEU A 226 -13.07 -9.01 11.79
N ARG A 227 -12.94 -8.94 10.47
CA ARG A 227 -11.76 -9.42 9.72
C ARG A 227 -10.94 -8.24 9.22
N ILE A 228 -9.73 -8.12 9.72
CA ILE A 228 -8.84 -7.00 9.39
C ILE A 228 -7.74 -7.50 8.44
N PRO A 229 -7.66 -6.99 7.20
CA PRO A 229 -6.61 -7.38 6.27
C PRO A 229 -5.24 -6.86 6.74
N VAL A 230 -4.22 -7.73 6.70
CA VAL A 230 -2.83 -7.39 7.01
C VAL A 230 -1.91 -7.93 5.93
N THR A 231 -1.07 -7.07 5.36
CA THR A 231 -0.07 -7.45 4.35
C THR A 231 1.32 -7.36 4.97
N THR A 232 2.02 -8.48 5.06
CA THR A 232 3.36 -8.52 5.65
C THR A 232 4.19 -9.68 5.13
N ASN A 233 5.51 -9.49 5.07
CA ASN A 233 6.50 -10.52 4.73
C ASN A 233 7.23 -11.07 5.98
N ILE A 234 6.75 -10.72 7.17
CA ILE A 234 7.31 -11.16 8.46
C ILE A 234 6.25 -11.75 9.38
N GLU A 235 6.69 -12.56 10.34
CA GLU A 235 5.84 -13.02 11.43
C GLU A 235 5.47 -11.84 12.34
N TYR A 236 4.22 -11.81 12.78
CA TYR A 236 3.70 -10.78 13.67
C TYR A 236 2.87 -11.40 14.81
N GLU A 237 2.80 -10.68 15.92
CA GLU A 237 1.92 -10.97 17.05
C GLU A 237 0.92 -9.84 17.21
N CYS A 238 -0.26 -10.17 17.75
CA CYS A 238 -1.31 -9.21 18.04
C CYS A 238 -1.64 -9.23 19.53
N SER A 239 -1.88 -8.06 20.10
CA SER A 239 -2.35 -7.91 21.48
C SER A 239 -3.43 -6.85 21.57
N VAL A 240 -4.43 -7.09 22.42
CA VAL A 240 -5.48 -6.11 22.72
C VAL A 240 -4.96 -5.14 23.77
N MET A 241 -5.02 -3.84 23.46
CA MET A 241 -4.56 -2.79 24.37
C MET A 241 -5.46 -2.68 25.61
N ASP A 242 -4.91 -2.10 26.67
CA ASP A 242 -5.61 -1.89 27.93
C ASP A 242 -6.89 -1.07 27.72
N GLY A 243 -7.97 -1.47 28.40
CA GLY A 243 -9.31 -0.87 28.24
C GLY A 243 -10.20 -1.54 27.18
N ALA A 244 -9.64 -2.42 26.33
CA ALA A 244 -10.42 -3.13 25.30
C ALA A 244 -10.51 -4.66 25.50
N GLN A 245 -9.71 -5.22 26.41
CA GLN A 245 -9.58 -6.67 26.65
C GLN A 245 -10.88 -7.34 27.11
N GLU A 246 -11.82 -6.59 27.70
CA GLU A 246 -13.11 -7.12 28.16
C GLU A 246 -14.12 -7.33 27.02
N TRP A 247 -13.91 -6.71 25.86
CA TRP A 247 -14.89 -6.70 24.78
C TRP A 247 -14.31 -6.90 23.37
N ILE A 248 -12.98 -6.97 23.22
CA ILE A 248 -12.33 -7.42 22.00
C ILE A 248 -11.51 -8.67 22.30
N THR A 249 -11.76 -9.75 21.57
CA THR A 249 -10.97 -10.99 21.62
C THR A 249 -10.34 -11.25 20.26
N ILE A 250 -9.05 -11.58 20.21
CA ILE A 250 -8.40 -12.03 18.98
C ILE A 250 -8.70 -13.53 18.84
N SER A 251 -9.54 -13.89 17.87
CA SER A 251 -9.91 -15.29 17.60
C SER A 251 -8.92 -16.01 16.71
N GLN A 252 -8.31 -15.30 15.75
CA GLN A 252 -7.25 -15.84 14.92
C GLN A 252 -6.21 -14.75 14.61
N SER A 253 -4.95 -15.12 14.80
CA SER A 253 -3.77 -14.40 14.29
C SER A 253 -2.88 -15.46 13.64
N GLN A 254 -2.83 -15.49 12.30
CA GLN A 254 -2.00 -16.47 11.59
C GLN A 254 -0.56 -15.97 11.45
N THR A 255 0.40 -16.86 11.70
CA THR A 255 1.84 -16.56 11.66
C THR A 255 2.60 -17.31 10.57
N ARG A 256 1.95 -17.90 9.53
CA ARG A 256 2.68 -18.58 8.43
C ARG A 256 1.87 -18.84 7.14
N GLY A 257 2.32 -18.29 6.00
CA GLY A 257 1.90 -18.71 4.64
C GLY A 257 1.64 -17.55 3.66
N LEU A 258 2.10 -17.66 2.41
CA LEU A 258 2.09 -16.61 1.37
C LEU A 258 0.70 -16.42 0.70
N GLU A 259 -0.35 -16.12 1.46
CA GLU A 259 -1.66 -15.63 0.95
C GLU A 259 -2.28 -14.65 1.98
N GLU A 260 -3.00 -13.61 1.53
CA GLU A 260 -3.49 -12.46 2.33
C GLU A 260 -3.91 -12.81 3.78
N TYR A 261 -3.22 -12.25 4.78
CA TYR A 261 -3.52 -12.50 6.19
C TYR A 261 -4.72 -11.66 6.65
N SER A 262 -5.53 -12.22 7.55
CA SER A 262 -6.51 -11.46 8.32
C SER A 262 -6.31 -11.66 9.83
N ILE A 263 -6.35 -10.56 10.58
CA ILE A 263 -6.60 -10.62 12.03
C ILE A 263 -8.10 -10.79 12.20
N VAL A 264 -8.53 -11.86 12.86
CA VAL A 264 -9.96 -12.09 13.14
C VAL A 264 -10.22 -11.74 14.59
N LEU A 265 -11.04 -10.71 14.79
CA LEU A 265 -11.51 -10.26 16.09
C LEU A 265 -12.93 -10.77 16.34
N GLN A 266 -13.25 -11.02 17.60
CA GLN A 266 -14.61 -11.12 18.10
C GLN A 266 -14.85 -9.92 19.01
N VAL A 267 -15.74 -9.05 18.59
CA VAL A 267 -16.15 -7.85 19.32
C VAL A 267 -17.45 -8.16 20.05
N ALA A 268 -17.47 -8.08 21.38
CA ALA A 268 -18.66 -8.31 22.17
C ALA A 268 -19.69 -7.19 21.97
N GLU A 269 -20.97 -7.47 22.22
CA GLU A 269 -22.02 -6.45 22.23
C GLU A 269 -21.69 -5.34 23.25
N ASN A 270 -21.87 -4.09 22.84
CA ASN A 270 -21.86 -2.92 23.70
C ASN A 270 -23.27 -2.64 24.20
N VAL A 271 -23.59 -3.17 25.38
CA VAL A 271 -24.90 -2.94 26.02
C VAL A 271 -25.08 -1.52 26.57
N GLY A 272 -24.02 -0.73 26.65
CA GLY A 272 -24.04 0.65 27.13
C GLY A 272 -24.37 1.65 26.04
N TYR A 273 -25.07 2.74 26.38
CA TYR A 273 -25.53 3.76 25.43
C TYR A 273 -24.43 4.71 24.93
N THR A 274 -23.19 4.56 25.41
CA THR A 274 -22.04 5.34 24.95
C THR A 274 -21.15 4.46 24.09
N GLY A 275 -20.69 5.00 22.96
CA GLY A 275 -19.67 4.33 22.15
C GLY A 275 -18.38 4.09 22.95
N ARG A 276 -17.64 3.07 22.55
CA ARG A 276 -16.37 2.68 23.17
C ARG A 276 -15.30 2.47 22.09
N VAL A 277 -14.05 2.78 22.43
CA VAL A 277 -12.91 2.68 21.53
C VAL A 277 -11.90 1.72 22.11
N GLY A 278 -11.41 0.80 21.29
CA GLY A 278 -10.38 -0.16 21.65
C GLY A 278 -9.28 -0.19 20.62
N GLN A 279 -8.09 -0.60 21.02
CA GLN A 279 -6.95 -0.70 20.10
C GLN A 279 -6.35 -2.10 20.11
N ILE A 280 -5.96 -2.57 18.92
CA ILE A 280 -5.14 -3.75 18.73
C ILE A 280 -3.74 -3.29 18.34
N LYS A 281 -2.75 -3.79 19.04
CA LYS A 281 -1.34 -3.60 18.70
C LYS A 281 -0.85 -4.80 17.90
N VAL A 282 -0.24 -4.53 16.75
CA VAL A 282 0.40 -5.50 15.86
C VAL A 282 1.91 -5.28 15.93
N THR A 283 2.68 -6.31 16.28
CA THR A 283 4.13 -6.23 16.44
C THR A 283 4.86 -7.30 15.65
N GLY A 284 5.95 -6.96 14.99
CA GLY A 284 6.82 -7.91 14.31
C GLY A 284 8.16 -7.28 13.93
N VAL A 285 9.24 -8.05 14.13
CA VAL A 285 10.64 -7.64 13.92
C VAL A 285 10.97 -6.23 14.47
N GLY A 286 10.54 -5.95 15.70
CA GLY A 286 10.81 -4.68 16.38
C GLY A 286 10.02 -3.47 15.85
N LYS A 287 9.09 -3.68 14.91
CA LYS A 287 8.13 -2.68 14.45
C LYS A 287 6.78 -2.87 15.11
N GLU A 288 6.02 -1.78 15.24
CA GLU A 288 4.69 -1.76 15.83
C GLU A 288 3.72 -0.98 14.93
N SER A 289 2.48 -1.45 14.86
CA SER A 289 1.34 -0.76 14.25
C SER A 289 0.13 -0.91 15.15
N PHE A 290 -0.83 0.02 15.05
CA PHE A 290 -2.04 0.04 15.85
C PHE A 290 -3.27 0.08 14.95
N ILE A 291 -4.28 -0.68 15.32
CA ILE A 291 -5.61 -0.69 14.72
C ILE A 291 -6.61 -0.25 15.77
N THR A 292 -7.41 0.77 15.47
CA THR A 292 -8.46 1.30 16.32
C THR A 292 -9.81 0.68 15.93
N ILE A 293 -10.52 0.14 16.91
CA ILE A 293 -11.89 -0.36 16.78
C ILE A 293 -12.81 0.61 17.51
N ILE A 294 -13.72 1.23 16.78
CA ILE A 294 -14.73 2.15 17.31
C ILE A 294 -16.05 1.40 17.33
N GLN A 295 -16.58 1.11 18.52
CA GLN A 295 -17.86 0.44 18.67
C GLN A 295 -18.95 1.40 19.14
N GLY A 296 -20.06 1.46 18.40
CA GLY A 296 -21.25 2.23 18.76
C GLY A 296 -21.85 1.84 20.11
N GLY A 297 -22.57 2.78 20.75
CA GLY A 297 -23.38 2.49 21.94
C GLY A 297 -24.68 1.79 21.57
N ASN A 298 -25.28 1.05 22.50
CA ASN A 298 -26.63 0.53 22.34
C ASN A 298 -27.62 1.66 22.04
N ILE A 299 -28.61 1.38 21.20
CA ILE A 299 -29.61 2.36 20.82
C ILE A 299 -30.71 2.38 21.88
N ARG A 300 -31.00 3.54 22.46
CA ARG A 300 -32.18 3.70 23.31
C ARG A 300 -33.37 4.13 22.44
N ILE A 301 -34.44 3.36 22.49
CA ILE A 301 -35.70 3.67 21.80
C ILE A 301 -36.73 4.12 22.81
N THR A 302 -37.40 5.25 22.53
CA THR A 302 -38.54 5.72 23.31
C THR A 302 -39.83 5.37 22.57
N ASP A 303 -40.69 4.57 23.18
CA ASP A 303 -42.03 4.28 22.67
C ASP A 303 -42.93 5.51 22.85
N LEU A 304 -43.46 6.03 21.74
CA LEU A 304 -44.36 7.18 21.70
C LEU A 304 -45.84 6.77 21.57
N GLY A 305 -46.15 5.48 21.61
CA GLY A 305 -47.47 4.91 21.35
C GLY A 305 -47.87 4.93 19.87
N ASP A 306 -48.94 4.23 19.51
CA ASP A 306 -49.45 4.09 18.13
C ASP A 306 -48.43 3.50 17.12
N ASP A 307 -47.54 2.64 17.62
CA ASP A 307 -46.41 2.05 16.89
C ASP A 307 -45.36 3.08 16.44
N PHE A 308 -45.27 4.23 17.12
CA PHE A 308 -44.20 5.20 16.90
C PHE A 308 -43.07 5.03 17.92
N TYR A 309 -41.85 5.08 17.40
CA TYR A 309 -40.63 4.92 18.18
C TYR A 309 -39.68 6.08 17.88
N LEU A 310 -39.08 6.67 18.91
CA LEU A 310 -38.07 7.73 18.77
C LEU A 310 -36.69 7.20 19.12
N HIS A 311 -35.75 7.38 18.19
CA HIS A 311 -34.34 7.09 18.40
C HIS A 311 -33.72 8.05 19.43
N SER A 312 -32.84 7.54 20.28
CA SER A 312 -32.22 8.33 21.36
C SER A 312 -31.35 9.50 20.92
N SER A 313 -30.94 9.55 19.64
CA SER A 313 -30.29 10.73 19.07
C SER A 313 -31.22 11.95 19.03
N GLY A 314 -32.54 11.74 19.13
CA GLY A 314 -33.53 12.77 18.92
C GLY A 314 -33.64 13.21 17.46
N ARG A 315 -33.14 12.43 16.48
CA ARG A 315 -33.16 12.81 15.05
C ARG A 315 -34.18 12.10 14.18
N VAL A 316 -34.51 10.86 14.53
CA VAL A 316 -35.31 9.99 13.68
C VAL A 316 -36.35 9.25 14.50
N ILE A 317 -37.55 9.16 13.94
CA ILE A 317 -38.62 8.31 14.44
C ILE A 317 -38.88 7.16 13.48
N ALA A 318 -39.57 6.13 13.92
CA ALA A 318 -40.02 5.04 13.06
C ALA A 318 -41.45 4.63 13.35
N THR A 319 -42.14 4.18 12.31
CA THR A 319 -43.49 3.59 12.37
C THR A 319 -43.71 2.71 11.13
N HIS A 320 -44.89 2.12 11.01
CA HIS A 320 -45.34 1.46 9.78
C HIS A 320 -46.35 2.28 8.98
N TYR A 321 -46.50 1.95 7.69
CA TYR A 321 -47.41 2.62 6.76
C TYR A 321 -48.62 1.76 6.31
N LYS A 322 -48.68 0.46 6.57
CA LYS A 322 -49.84 -0.34 6.11
C LYS A 322 -51.14 0.12 6.76
N GLY A 323 -52.11 0.43 5.91
CA GLY A 323 -53.42 0.91 6.33
C GLY A 323 -53.40 2.37 6.82
N ARG A 324 -52.31 3.10 6.59
CA ARG A 324 -52.16 4.53 6.88
C ARG A 324 -51.77 5.24 5.59
N ASN A 325 -52.57 6.20 5.15
CA ASN A 325 -52.15 7.10 4.06
C ASN A 325 -51.27 8.24 4.63
N ASN A 326 -50.81 9.15 3.76
CA ASN A 326 -50.00 10.30 4.20
C ASN A 326 -50.74 11.14 5.27
N ASP A 327 -52.05 11.33 5.10
CA ASP A 327 -52.87 12.13 6.03
C ASP A 327 -52.95 11.47 7.41
N ASP A 328 -53.09 10.15 7.47
CA ASP A 328 -53.07 9.38 8.70
C ASP A 328 -51.73 9.49 9.41
N LEU A 329 -50.62 9.39 8.66
CA LEU A 329 -49.26 9.53 9.19
C LEU A 329 -49.02 10.93 9.76
N LEU A 330 -49.31 11.98 9.00
CA LEU A 330 -49.17 13.37 9.45
C LEU A 330 -50.04 13.65 10.68
N ARG A 331 -51.29 13.16 10.71
CA ARG A 331 -52.17 13.31 11.88
C ARG A 331 -51.59 12.67 13.14
N LEU A 332 -50.97 11.49 13.01
CA LEU A 332 -50.33 10.79 14.13
C LEU A 332 -48.99 11.43 14.54
N ILE A 333 -48.24 12.00 13.60
CA ILE A 333 -47.04 12.79 13.90
C ILE A 333 -47.45 14.05 14.70
N TYR A 334 -48.43 14.80 14.21
CA TYR A 334 -48.90 16.01 14.89
C TYR A 334 -49.63 15.75 16.22
N SER A 335 -50.09 14.52 16.50
CA SER A 335 -50.59 14.19 17.83
C SER A 335 -49.47 14.04 18.87
N LYS A 336 -48.22 13.84 18.42
CA LYS A 336 -47.04 13.58 19.26
C LYS A 336 -46.08 14.76 19.32
N PHE A 337 -45.99 15.54 18.24
CA PHE A 337 -45.03 16.64 18.09
C PHE A 337 -45.71 18.00 17.96
N GLU A 338 -45.05 19.03 18.48
CA GLU A 338 -45.36 20.43 18.20
C GLU A 338 -45.02 20.80 16.74
N ASP A 339 -45.72 21.79 16.18
CA ASP A 339 -45.50 22.26 14.80
C ASP A 339 -44.25 23.14 14.70
N GLU A 340 -43.09 22.50 14.81
CA GLU A 340 -41.77 23.14 14.82
C GLU A 340 -40.86 22.70 13.66
N PHE A 341 -41.32 21.79 12.81
CA PHE A 341 -40.56 21.25 11.67
C PHE A 341 -41.07 21.80 10.34
N ASP A 342 -40.14 22.08 9.43
CA ASP A 342 -40.41 22.66 8.11
C ASP A 342 -40.63 21.57 7.04
N PHE A 343 -40.06 20.39 7.25
CA PHE A 343 -40.20 19.24 6.36
C PHE A 343 -40.37 17.94 7.15
N ALA A 344 -41.13 17.01 6.55
CA ALA A 344 -41.20 15.63 7.02
C ALA A 344 -40.60 14.69 5.96
N PHE A 345 -39.57 13.93 6.34
CA PHE A 345 -38.92 12.95 5.47
C PHE A 345 -39.46 11.56 5.76
N TYR A 346 -39.85 10.83 4.73
CA TYR A 346 -40.33 9.46 4.81
C TYR A 346 -39.36 8.53 4.09
N VAL A 347 -38.70 7.67 4.86
CA VAL A 347 -37.70 6.72 4.37
C VAL A 347 -38.28 5.32 4.41
N TYR A 348 -38.60 4.75 3.25
CA TYR A 348 -39.21 3.43 3.15
C TYR A 348 -38.16 2.31 3.24
N GLU A 349 -38.55 1.14 3.78
CA GLU A 349 -37.62 0.01 4.00
C GLU A 349 -37.12 -0.68 2.71
N ASP A 350 -37.93 -0.72 1.66
CA ASP A 350 -37.61 -0.93 0.22
C ASP A 350 -38.96 -1.09 -0.51
N ASP A 351 -39.40 -0.08 -1.26
CA ASP A 351 -40.63 -0.15 -2.06
C ASP A 351 -40.31 0.02 -3.55
N SER A 352 -40.26 -1.10 -4.27
CA SER A 352 -39.98 -1.17 -5.71
C SER A 352 -41.02 -0.45 -6.60
N TYR A 353 -42.05 0.17 -6.02
CA TYR A 353 -43.10 0.89 -6.76
C TYR A 353 -42.84 2.40 -6.91
N PHE A 354 -41.85 2.97 -6.21
CA PHE A 354 -41.45 4.38 -6.34
C PHE A 354 -39.97 4.43 -6.75
N ILE A 355 -39.70 4.83 -8.00
CA ILE A 355 -38.34 5.08 -8.47
C ILE A 355 -38.12 6.59 -8.41
N GLY A 356 -37.21 7.03 -7.54
CA GLY A 356 -36.85 8.43 -7.33
C GLY A 356 -37.53 9.08 -6.12
N GLY A 357 -36.80 10.01 -5.50
CA GLY A 357 -37.34 10.86 -4.43
C GLY A 357 -38.58 11.63 -4.90
N GLY A 358 -39.44 11.99 -3.96
CA GLY A 358 -40.66 12.73 -4.28
C GLY A 358 -41.01 13.79 -3.27
N TYR A 359 -40.96 15.05 -3.69
CA TYR A 359 -41.51 16.18 -2.94
C TYR A 359 -43.02 16.35 -3.16
N SER A 360 -43.78 16.42 -2.06
CA SER A 360 -45.19 16.81 -2.06
C SER A 360 -45.37 18.08 -1.23
N THR A 361 -45.81 19.15 -1.88
CA THR A 361 -46.04 20.43 -1.20
C THR A 361 -47.30 20.39 -0.36
N LEU A 362 -47.24 21.06 0.79
CA LEU A 362 -48.33 21.24 1.73
C LEU A 362 -48.66 22.70 1.98
N MET A 363 -47.66 23.57 1.90
CA MET A 363 -47.79 25.01 2.10
C MET A 363 -46.81 25.77 1.21
N ASN A 364 -47.22 26.96 0.77
CA ASN A 364 -46.31 27.95 0.22
C ASN A 364 -46.66 29.33 0.79
N ASN A 365 -45.77 29.89 1.61
CA ASN A 365 -45.87 31.25 2.13
C ASN A 365 -44.86 32.22 1.49
N ILE A 366 -44.17 31.78 0.42
CA ILE A 366 -43.12 32.52 -0.25
C ILE A 366 -43.66 33.13 -1.55
N LYS A 367 -43.49 34.44 -1.71
CA LYS A 367 -43.85 35.15 -2.95
C LYS A 367 -42.65 35.24 -3.88
N GLY A 368 -42.91 35.53 -5.16
CA GLY A 368 -41.86 35.82 -6.15
C GLY A 368 -41.16 34.58 -6.70
N ILE A 369 -41.61 33.37 -6.36
CA ILE A 369 -41.04 32.11 -6.85
C ILE A 369 -41.85 31.46 -7.99
N GLY A 370 -42.84 32.16 -8.54
CA GLY A 370 -43.70 31.64 -9.62
C GLY A 370 -44.83 30.72 -9.17
N ARG A 371 -44.97 30.50 -7.86
CA ARG A 371 -46.06 29.73 -7.27
C ARG A 371 -47.01 30.62 -6.48
N GLU A 372 -48.30 30.29 -6.50
CA GLU A 372 -49.31 30.97 -5.70
C GLU A 372 -49.08 30.75 -4.20
N ILE A 373 -49.50 31.70 -3.37
CA ILE A 373 -49.49 31.54 -1.91
C ILE A 373 -50.58 30.54 -1.54
N GLU A 374 -50.17 29.41 -1.00
CA GLU A 374 -51.03 28.36 -0.50
C GLU A 374 -51.12 28.52 1.02
N GLY A 375 -52.13 29.28 1.45
CA GLY A 375 -52.44 29.51 2.85
C GLY A 375 -53.45 28.47 3.33
N ASN A 376 -53.04 27.68 4.32
CA ASN A 376 -53.70 26.52 4.94
C ASN A 376 -53.27 25.20 4.29
N SER A 377 -52.63 24.35 5.11
CA SER A 377 -52.40 22.93 4.87
C SER A 377 -53.50 22.34 3.99
N ILE A 378 -53.10 21.83 2.83
CA ILE A 378 -54.00 21.15 1.88
C ILE A 378 -54.75 19.98 2.57
N TYR A 379 -54.27 19.51 3.73
CA TYR A 379 -54.90 18.49 4.55
C TYR A 379 -55.52 19.05 5.83
N ASN A 380 -56.84 18.93 5.93
CA ASN A 380 -57.74 19.39 7.00
C ASN A 380 -57.53 18.71 8.38
N HIS A 381 -56.32 18.25 8.71
CA HIS A 381 -56.06 17.40 9.89
C HIS A 381 -55.22 18.06 10.98
N ASN A 382 -54.54 19.16 10.65
CA ASN A 382 -54.07 20.14 11.64
C ASN A 382 -54.48 21.54 11.14
N LEU A 383 -55.59 22.06 11.68
CA LEU A 383 -56.06 23.44 11.41
C LEU A 383 -55.03 24.51 11.80
N TYR A 384 -53.91 24.12 12.43
CA TYR A 384 -52.85 24.97 12.98
C TYR A 384 -51.44 24.55 12.55
N ALA A 385 -51.28 23.64 11.57
CA ALA A 385 -49.97 23.43 10.95
C ALA A 385 -49.67 24.65 10.06
N GLU A 386 -48.76 25.50 10.52
CA GLU A 386 -48.39 26.77 9.91
C GLU A 386 -46.94 26.75 9.38
N LYS A 387 -46.15 25.70 9.66
CA LYS A 387 -44.72 25.64 9.29
C LYS A 387 -44.35 24.63 8.22
N LEU A 388 -45.02 23.48 8.14
CA LEU A 388 -44.63 22.38 7.25
C LEU A 388 -44.80 22.75 5.76
N PHE A 389 -43.68 22.96 5.06
CA PHE A 389 -43.66 23.22 3.62
C PHE A 389 -44.12 22.02 2.81
N GLY A 390 -43.67 20.82 3.18
CA GLY A 390 -43.98 19.61 2.44
C GLY A 390 -43.41 18.32 3.04
N THR A 391 -43.80 17.21 2.44
CA THR A 391 -43.23 15.89 2.73
C THR A 391 -42.28 15.46 1.61
N ILE A 392 -41.18 14.82 1.96
CA ILE A 392 -40.25 14.21 1.01
C ILE A 392 -40.25 12.71 1.21
N LEU A 393 -40.49 11.97 0.13
CA LEU A 393 -40.49 10.52 0.13
C LEU A 393 -39.19 9.99 -0.49
N PHE A 394 -38.64 8.94 0.12
CA PHE A 394 -37.53 8.14 -0.39
C PHE A 394 -37.97 6.69 -0.47
N GLY A 395 -37.98 6.10 -1.67
CA GLY A 395 -38.53 4.77 -1.95
C GLY A 395 -37.77 3.61 -1.32
N GLY A 396 -36.55 3.86 -0.83
CA GLY A 396 -35.72 2.90 -0.11
C GLY A 396 -34.55 3.58 0.59
N TYR A 397 -33.85 2.85 1.47
CA TYR A 397 -32.67 3.36 2.16
C TYR A 397 -31.55 3.82 1.20
N GLN A 398 -31.44 3.20 0.02
CA GLN A 398 -30.51 3.57 -1.05
C GLN A 398 -30.78 4.96 -1.63
N GLU A 399 -32.03 5.39 -1.63
CA GLU A 399 -32.42 6.72 -2.12
C GLU A 399 -32.23 7.80 -1.05
N PHE A 400 -32.10 7.42 0.22
CA PHE A 400 -31.85 8.34 1.32
C PHE A 400 -30.36 8.71 1.40
N ASN A 401 -29.90 9.48 0.41
CA ASN A 401 -28.53 9.94 0.25
C ASN A 401 -28.46 11.47 0.07
N PRO A 402 -27.26 12.09 0.22
CA PRO A 402 -27.13 13.55 0.19
C PRO A 402 -27.69 14.18 -1.09
N GLU A 403 -27.47 13.54 -2.23
CA GLU A 403 -27.83 14.10 -3.53
C GLU A 403 -29.33 14.17 -3.73
N ILE A 404 -30.04 13.08 -3.43
CA ILE A 404 -31.50 13.06 -3.53
C ILE A 404 -32.12 13.97 -2.46
N ILE A 405 -31.58 13.98 -1.22
CA ILE A 405 -32.09 14.89 -0.16
C ILE A 405 -32.01 16.36 -0.62
N LYS A 406 -30.86 16.79 -1.15
CA LYS A 406 -30.67 18.16 -1.65
C LYS A 406 -31.59 18.47 -2.82
N HIS A 407 -31.74 17.52 -3.75
CA HIS A 407 -32.62 17.64 -4.90
C HIS A 407 -34.08 17.83 -4.48
N GLU A 408 -34.59 16.93 -3.64
CA GLU A 408 -35.98 16.96 -3.21
C GLU A 408 -36.29 18.19 -2.35
N LEU A 409 -35.36 18.63 -1.50
CA LEU A 409 -35.51 19.89 -0.75
C LEU A 409 -35.65 21.10 -1.70
N CYS A 410 -34.92 21.08 -2.82
CA CYS A 410 -34.94 22.17 -3.80
C CYS A 410 -36.30 22.37 -4.43
N HIS A 411 -37.14 21.32 -4.50
CA HIS A 411 -38.48 21.43 -5.07
C HIS A 411 -39.38 22.40 -4.31
N THR A 412 -39.05 22.79 -3.07
CA THR A 412 -39.73 23.89 -2.37
C THR A 412 -39.60 25.22 -3.12
N TRP A 413 -38.44 25.45 -3.74
CA TRP A 413 -38.07 26.68 -4.47
C TRP A 413 -37.76 26.41 -5.94
N ALA A 414 -38.40 25.36 -6.49
CA ALA A 414 -38.21 24.87 -7.85
C ALA A 414 -38.53 25.89 -8.94
N ASN A 415 -38.35 25.48 -10.19
CA ASN A 415 -38.83 26.24 -11.33
C ASN A 415 -40.36 26.21 -11.45
N TYR A 416 -41.01 27.18 -10.81
CA TYR A 416 -42.43 27.49 -11.03
C TYR A 416 -42.61 28.77 -11.86
N LEU A 417 -41.52 29.35 -12.35
CA LEU A 417 -41.52 30.61 -13.09
C LEU A 417 -42.00 30.40 -14.53
N ARG A 418 -41.62 29.29 -15.16
CA ARG A 418 -41.93 29.03 -16.57
C ARG A 418 -41.85 27.55 -16.92
N SER A 419 -42.49 27.20 -18.03
CA SER A 419 -42.23 25.96 -18.74
C SER A 419 -40.78 25.90 -19.24
N THR A 420 -40.19 24.72 -19.07
CA THR A 420 -38.84 24.34 -19.53
C THR A 420 -38.90 22.97 -20.19
N TYR A 421 -37.93 22.67 -21.04
CA TYR A 421 -37.98 21.52 -21.92
C TYR A 421 -36.70 20.70 -21.89
N GLN A 422 -36.82 19.41 -22.20
CA GLN A 422 -35.72 18.46 -22.32
C GLN A 422 -35.99 17.45 -23.44
N LEU A 423 -34.93 16.87 -24.01
CA LEU A 423 -35.03 15.76 -24.95
C LEU A 423 -35.06 14.42 -24.20
N ILE A 424 -36.08 13.60 -24.47
CA ILE A 424 -36.20 12.21 -24.00
C ILE A 424 -36.56 11.35 -25.22
N GLY A 425 -35.77 10.32 -25.51
CA GLY A 425 -36.01 9.47 -26.69
C GLY A 425 -36.16 10.25 -28.00
N GLU A 426 -35.31 11.27 -28.20
CA GLU A 426 -35.31 12.21 -29.34
C GLU A 426 -36.51 13.16 -29.45
N GLN A 427 -37.43 13.16 -28.48
CA GLN A 427 -38.59 14.05 -28.46
C GLN A 427 -38.45 15.11 -27.38
N GLU A 428 -38.93 16.32 -27.68
CA GLU A 428 -39.02 17.39 -26.70
C GLU A 428 -40.19 17.14 -25.74
N HIS A 429 -39.90 17.23 -24.45
CA HIS A 429 -40.89 17.14 -23.39
C HIS A 429 -40.79 18.35 -22.49
N GLU A 430 -41.95 18.89 -22.11
CA GLU A 430 -42.05 19.87 -21.04
C GLU A 430 -41.77 19.17 -19.70
N ILE A 431 -40.90 19.75 -18.89
CA ILE A 431 -40.58 19.26 -17.57
C ILE A 431 -41.02 20.27 -16.52
N PHE A 432 -41.76 19.79 -15.53
CA PHE A 432 -42.28 20.61 -14.44
C PHE A 432 -41.26 20.69 -13.31
N ALA A 433 -41.20 21.84 -12.60
CA ALA A 433 -40.35 22.11 -11.44
C ALA A 433 -38.82 22.06 -11.68
N HIS A 434 -38.36 21.70 -12.87
CA HIS A 434 -36.94 21.56 -13.22
C HIS A 434 -36.46 22.67 -14.16
N TRP A 435 -35.15 22.79 -14.37
CA TRP A 435 -34.56 23.83 -15.22
C TRP A 435 -34.37 23.41 -16.69
N GLY A 436 -34.42 22.11 -16.97
CA GLY A 436 -34.32 21.54 -18.31
C GLY A 436 -33.08 21.99 -19.06
N PHE A 437 -33.21 22.16 -20.38
CA PHE A 437 -32.16 22.72 -21.21
C PHE A 437 -32.09 24.23 -20.97
N SER A 438 -31.27 24.60 -19.98
CA SER A 438 -30.94 25.98 -19.62
C SER A 438 -29.53 26.06 -19.05
N ASP A 439 -28.99 27.28 -18.97
CA ASP A 439 -27.68 27.53 -18.37
C ASP A 439 -27.74 27.82 -16.85
N VAL A 440 -28.84 27.47 -16.17
CA VAL A 440 -29.01 27.63 -14.71
C VAL A 440 -27.97 26.80 -13.95
N ASN A 441 -27.75 25.55 -14.38
CA ASN A 441 -26.77 24.61 -13.82
C ASN A 441 -26.89 24.41 -12.30
N GLY A 442 -28.10 24.11 -11.84
CA GLY A 442 -28.43 23.92 -10.44
C GLY A 442 -28.71 22.47 -10.07
N MET A 443 -29.27 22.29 -8.88
CA MET A 443 -29.70 21.02 -8.31
C MET A 443 -30.86 20.39 -9.10
N LEU A 444 -31.70 21.22 -9.73
CA LEU A 444 -32.84 20.79 -10.54
C LEU A 444 -32.57 20.84 -12.05
N GLY A 445 -31.30 20.91 -12.45
CA GLY A 445 -30.87 20.80 -13.84
C GLY A 445 -30.24 22.05 -14.46
N GLY A 446 -30.09 22.03 -15.78
CA GLY A 446 -29.29 22.96 -16.57
C GLY A 446 -27.81 22.56 -16.68
N PHE A 447 -27.09 23.23 -17.59
CA PHE A 447 -25.70 22.94 -17.94
C PHE A 447 -24.77 24.12 -17.67
N ASP A 448 -23.48 23.83 -17.46
CA ASP A 448 -22.49 24.87 -17.17
C ASP A 448 -22.24 25.78 -18.38
N LYS A 449 -22.69 27.03 -18.26
CA LYS A 449 -22.47 28.12 -19.20
C LYS A 449 -21.01 28.31 -19.62
N LYS A 450 -20.04 27.98 -18.76
CA LYS A 450 -18.60 28.12 -19.07
C LYS A 450 -18.13 27.12 -20.12
N THR A 451 -18.76 25.96 -20.18
CA THR A 451 -18.44 24.89 -21.14
C THR A 451 -19.36 24.90 -22.36
N PHE A 452 -20.38 25.75 -22.35
CA PHE A 452 -21.37 25.87 -23.41
C PHE A 452 -20.81 26.59 -24.65
N THR A 453 -21.10 26.05 -25.84
CA THR A 453 -20.75 26.67 -27.12
C THR A 453 -21.99 26.79 -28.01
N ALA A 454 -22.25 27.99 -28.53
CA ALA A 454 -23.30 28.24 -29.52
C ALA A 454 -22.73 28.36 -30.93
N ASN A 455 -23.61 28.33 -31.92
CA ASN A 455 -23.27 28.55 -33.32
C ASN A 455 -22.33 27.48 -33.91
N ILE A 456 -22.59 26.21 -33.58
CA ILE A 456 -21.80 25.07 -34.07
C ILE A 456 -21.85 25.04 -35.61
N GLU A 457 -20.68 24.97 -36.24
CA GLU A 457 -20.51 25.02 -37.70
C GLU A 457 -21.17 26.24 -38.38
N GLY A 458 -21.32 27.35 -37.65
CA GLY A 458 -21.96 28.57 -38.18
C GLY A 458 -23.49 28.51 -38.24
N ASN A 459 -24.11 27.48 -37.65
CA ASN A 459 -25.56 27.41 -37.50
C ASN A 459 -26.00 27.98 -36.14
N PRO A 460 -26.73 29.12 -36.09
CA PRO A 460 -27.07 29.80 -34.85
C PRO A 460 -28.07 29.01 -33.97
N LYS A 461 -28.64 27.92 -34.47
CA LYS A 461 -29.55 27.04 -33.73
C LYS A 461 -28.87 25.79 -33.17
N TRP A 462 -27.59 25.58 -33.43
CA TRP A 462 -26.85 24.42 -32.97
C TRP A 462 -25.95 24.80 -31.80
N TYR A 463 -26.00 23.96 -30.76
CA TYR A 463 -25.38 24.19 -29.47
C TYR A 463 -24.63 22.95 -29.00
N HIS A 464 -23.64 23.18 -28.13
CA HIS A 464 -22.89 22.13 -27.45
C HIS A 464 -22.83 22.43 -25.95
N ALA A 465 -23.31 21.50 -25.14
CA ALA A 465 -23.29 21.52 -23.68
C ALA A 465 -22.72 20.18 -23.18
N PRO A 466 -21.41 20.06 -22.93
CA PRO A 466 -20.74 18.78 -22.66
C PRO A 466 -21.29 17.98 -21.48
N ASN A 467 -21.91 18.65 -20.50
CA ASN A 467 -22.43 18.04 -19.27
C ASN A 467 -23.96 17.92 -19.27
N ILE A 468 -24.58 17.90 -20.45
CA ILE A 468 -26.02 17.70 -20.57
C ILE A 468 -26.30 16.20 -20.58
N ASN A 469 -27.00 15.70 -19.57
CA ASN A 469 -27.44 14.31 -19.55
C ASN A 469 -28.73 14.19 -20.37
N TYR A 470 -28.71 13.28 -21.34
CA TYR A 470 -29.86 12.84 -22.11
C TYR A 470 -30.27 11.45 -21.64
N SER A 471 -31.58 11.21 -21.53
CA SER A 471 -32.13 9.88 -21.26
C SER A 471 -32.83 9.32 -22.48
N GLU A 472 -32.54 8.05 -22.80
CA GLU A 472 -33.23 7.30 -23.86
C GLU A 472 -34.65 6.88 -23.44
N THR A 473 -34.96 6.93 -22.14
CA THR A 473 -36.25 6.51 -21.57
C THR A 473 -36.83 7.55 -20.61
N TRP A 474 -38.15 7.52 -20.39
CA TRP A 474 -38.78 8.30 -19.31
C TRP A 474 -38.51 7.63 -17.96
N ASP A 475 -37.27 7.69 -17.48
CA ASP A 475 -36.95 7.43 -16.08
C ASP A 475 -37.00 8.73 -15.29
N ALA A 476 -37.37 8.66 -14.01
CA ALA A 476 -37.31 9.80 -13.09
C ALA A 476 -35.90 10.42 -13.07
N GLN A 477 -34.87 9.62 -13.36
CA GLN A 477 -33.48 10.03 -13.50
C GLN A 477 -33.18 10.88 -14.75
N GLY A 478 -34.02 10.82 -15.80
CA GLY A 478 -33.86 11.62 -17.00
C GLY A 478 -34.04 13.13 -16.77
N ALA A 479 -34.79 13.52 -15.74
CA ALA A 479 -34.98 14.91 -15.33
C ALA A 479 -33.98 15.37 -14.24
N THR A 480 -33.35 14.44 -13.50
CA THR A 480 -32.41 14.73 -12.41
C THR A 480 -30.98 14.69 -12.92
N MET A 481 -30.43 15.86 -13.22
CA MET A 481 -29.15 15.99 -13.90
C MET A 481 -27.97 15.93 -12.93
N GLY A 482 -27.07 14.93 -13.07
CA GLY A 482 -25.71 14.96 -12.53
C GLY A 482 -25.58 15.67 -11.19
N ILE A 483 -26.45 15.30 -10.24
CA ILE A 483 -26.64 16.00 -8.97
C ILE A 483 -25.42 15.84 -8.05
N GLU A 484 -24.65 14.78 -8.29
CA GLU A 484 -23.38 14.46 -7.65
C GLU A 484 -22.49 15.70 -7.48
N ASP A 485 -22.15 16.02 -6.23
CA ASP A 485 -21.25 17.12 -5.85
C ASP A 485 -21.67 18.51 -6.33
N LYS A 486 -22.95 18.73 -6.68
CA LYS A 486 -23.43 20.05 -7.10
C LYS A 486 -23.82 20.95 -5.92
N THR A 487 -23.46 22.22 -6.06
CA THR A 487 -24.01 23.33 -5.27
C THR A 487 -25.28 23.86 -5.93
N TYR A 488 -26.17 24.48 -5.15
CA TYR A 488 -27.32 25.20 -5.70
C TYR A 488 -26.85 26.36 -6.60
N ALA A 489 -27.52 26.54 -7.73
CA ALA A 489 -27.25 27.63 -8.66
C ALA A 489 -27.62 29.00 -8.05
N PRO A 490 -27.04 30.12 -8.52
CA PRO A 490 -27.41 31.44 -8.03
C PRO A 490 -28.93 31.73 -8.14
N LEU A 491 -29.59 31.32 -9.22
CA LEU A 491 -31.05 31.49 -9.33
C LEU A 491 -31.80 30.67 -8.27
N GLU A 492 -31.42 29.42 -8.03
CA GLU A 492 -32.00 28.58 -6.97
C GLU A 492 -31.77 29.22 -5.59
N LEU A 493 -30.55 29.67 -5.30
CA LEU A 493 -30.21 30.36 -4.06
C LEU A 493 -31.00 31.65 -3.86
N TYR A 494 -31.29 32.41 -4.93
CA TYR A 494 -32.15 33.58 -4.86
C TYR A 494 -33.61 33.20 -4.54
N LEU A 495 -34.14 32.16 -5.19
CA LEU A 495 -35.50 31.65 -4.92
C LEU A 495 -35.62 31.12 -3.48
N MET A 496 -34.58 30.45 -2.97
CA MET A 496 -34.43 30.10 -1.56
C MET A 496 -34.34 31.33 -0.63
N GLY A 497 -34.02 32.52 -1.16
CA GLY A 497 -33.83 33.78 -0.42
C GLY A 497 -32.45 33.93 0.20
N LEU A 498 -31.49 33.08 -0.17
CA LEU A 498 -30.16 32.98 0.44
C LEU A 498 -29.13 33.95 -0.15
N ILE A 499 -29.42 34.55 -1.31
CA ILE A 499 -28.60 35.60 -1.93
C ILE A 499 -29.47 36.77 -2.40
N SER A 500 -28.83 37.92 -2.64
CA SER A 500 -29.49 39.08 -3.23
C SER A 500 -29.72 38.90 -4.73
N ALA A 501 -30.67 39.66 -5.30
CA ALA A 501 -30.94 39.64 -6.75
C ALA A 501 -29.69 39.99 -7.57
N GLU A 502 -28.84 40.91 -7.08
CA GLU A 502 -27.62 41.39 -7.76
C GLU A 502 -26.57 40.28 -7.98
N GLU A 503 -26.66 39.17 -7.24
CA GLU A 503 -25.75 38.03 -7.36
C GLU A 503 -26.22 36.99 -8.41
N VAL A 504 -27.42 37.18 -8.99
CA VAL A 504 -28.00 36.26 -9.99
C VAL A 504 -27.60 36.70 -11.40
N PRO A 505 -26.83 35.88 -12.15
CA PRO A 505 -26.52 36.18 -13.53
C PRO A 505 -27.73 35.93 -14.44
N ASP A 506 -27.70 36.54 -15.64
CA ASP A 506 -28.68 36.24 -16.69
C ASP A 506 -28.69 34.74 -17.03
N VAL A 507 -29.90 34.19 -17.09
CA VAL A 507 -30.16 32.77 -17.41
C VAL A 507 -30.85 32.64 -18.76
N THR A 508 -30.47 31.63 -19.53
CA THR A 508 -30.97 31.36 -20.89
C THR A 508 -31.66 30.01 -20.92
N PHE A 509 -32.88 30.00 -21.45
CA PHE A 509 -33.72 28.81 -21.61
C PHE A 509 -33.88 28.48 -23.09
N TYR A 510 -33.93 27.18 -23.41
CA TYR A 510 -34.03 26.68 -24.77
C TYR A 510 -35.33 25.89 -24.97
N SER A 511 -35.95 26.03 -26.15
CA SER A 511 -37.18 25.31 -26.52
C SER A 511 -37.25 25.05 -28.02
N GLY A 512 -38.16 24.17 -28.44
CA GLY A 512 -38.14 23.58 -29.77
C GLY A 512 -36.90 22.74 -29.97
N LEU A 513 -36.57 21.92 -28.97
CA LEU A 513 -35.39 21.08 -28.93
C LEU A 513 -35.47 19.97 -29.98
N SER A 514 -34.34 19.65 -30.60
CA SER A 514 -34.21 18.52 -31.52
C SER A 514 -32.76 18.04 -31.61
N ASN A 515 -32.56 16.82 -32.12
CA ASN A 515 -31.25 16.34 -32.50
C ASN A 515 -30.68 17.14 -33.68
N ILE A 516 -29.36 17.31 -33.69
CA ILE A 516 -28.67 17.84 -34.86
C ILE A 516 -28.64 16.75 -35.95
N PRO A 517 -29.11 17.03 -37.18
CA PRO A 517 -29.16 16.04 -38.26
C PRO A 517 -27.77 15.84 -38.92
N ASP A 518 -26.74 15.63 -38.12
CA ASP A 518 -25.37 15.35 -38.51
C ASP A 518 -24.73 14.46 -37.44
N SER A 519 -24.32 13.25 -37.82
CA SER A 519 -23.83 12.23 -36.88
C SER A 519 -22.52 12.60 -36.18
N ARG A 520 -21.86 13.70 -36.58
CA ARG A 520 -20.68 14.25 -35.87
C ARG A 520 -21.06 14.96 -34.57
N PHE A 521 -22.33 15.37 -34.42
CA PHE A 521 -22.84 16.18 -33.33
C PHE A 521 -23.95 15.42 -32.61
N SER A 522 -23.56 14.42 -31.82
CA SER A 522 -24.52 13.56 -31.12
C SER A 522 -25.04 14.21 -29.84
N LEU A 523 -26.30 13.92 -29.49
CA LEU A 523 -26.88 14.35 -28.22
C LEU A 523 -26.17 13.72 -27.02
N ALA A 524 -25.66 12.49 -27.16
CA ALA A 524 -24.87 11.82 -26.14
C ALA A 524 -23.55 12.56 -25.82
N ASP A 525 -22.97 13.26 -26.80
CA ASP A 525 -21.80 14.12 -26.61
C ASP A 525 -22.17 15.56 -26.21
N GLY A 526 -23.46 15.81 -25.95
CA GLY A 526 -24.03 17.06 -25.51
C GLY A 526 -24.37 18.07 -26.61
N TYR A 527 -24.47 17.64 -27.86
CA TYR A 527 -24.88 18.50 -28.97
C TYR A 527 -26.39 18.48 -29.18
N PHE A 528 -27.01 19.66 -29.31
CA PHE A 528 -28.44 19.76 -29.54
C PHE A 528 -28.78 20.97 -30.41
N ALA A 529 -29.94 20.92 -31.06
CA ALA A 529 -30.54 22.05 -31.74
C ALA A 529 -31.71 22.62 -30.93
N ALA A 530 -31.90 23.93 -30.97
CA ALA A 530 -33.09 24.59 -30.40
C ALA A 530 -33.61 25.67 -31.35
N GLU A 531 -34.92 25.70 -31.55
CA GLU A 531 -35.59 26.70 -32.38
C GLU A 531 -35.62 28.09 -31.74
N LYS A 532 -35.66 28.14 -30.41
CA LYS A 532 -35.73 29.37 -29.63
C LYS A 532 -34.76 29.32 -28.44
N SER A 533 -34.14 30.45 -28.15
CA SER A 533 -33.43 30.73 -26.90
C SER A 533 -33.94 32.04 -26.31
N GLU A 534 -34.15 32.08 -25.00
CA GLU A 534 -34.64 33.25 -24.26
C GLU A 534 -33.79 33.49 -23.03
N THR A 535 -33.15 34.66 -22.97
CA THR A 535 -32.37 35.10 -21.82
C THR A 535 -33.22 36.01 -20.93
N TRP A 536 -33.30 35.68 -19.64
CA TRP A 536 -33.97 36.48 -18.60
C TRP A 536 -32.93 36.98 -17.60
N SER A 537 -32.95 38.29 -17.36
CA SER A 537 -32.29 38.90 -16.21
C SER A 537 -33.09 38.66 -14.93
N ILE A 538 -32.48 38.93 -13.78
CA ILE A 538 -33.21 38.87 -12.51
C ILE A 538 -34.31 39.94 -12.44
N GLU A 539 -34.10 41.10 -13.06
CA GLU A 539 -35.11 42.16 -13.16
C GLU A 539 -36.32 41.70 -13.98
N ASP A 540 -36.12 40.96 -15.08
CA ASP A 540 -37.22 40.38 -15.86
C ASP A 540 -38.07 39.42 -15.01
N ILE A 541 -37.43 38.61 -14.16
CA ILE A 541 -38.11 37.69 -13.25
C ILE A 541 -38.91 38.49 -12.21
N ILE A 542 -38.30 39.51 -11.59
CA ILE A 542 -38.96 40.35 -10.58
C ILE A 542 -40.14 41.12 -11.17
N GLU A 543 -40.04 41.63 -12.40
CA GLU A 543 -41.14 42.35 -13.06
C GLU A 543 -42.34 41.43 -13.31
N ARG A 544 -42.10 40.16 -13.64
CA ARG A 544 -43.15 39.18 -13.97
C ARG A 544 -43.80 38.55 -12.74
N PHE A 545 -43.00 38.19 -11.73
CA PHE A 545 -43.46 37.36 -10.61
C PHE A 545 -43.44 38.10 -9.26
N GLY A 546 -42.94 39.34 -9.25
CA GLY A 546 -42.65 40.08 -8.04
C GLY A 546 -41.30 39.70 -7.42
N ALA A 547 -40.80 40.55 -6.53
CA ALA A 547 -39.59 40.25 -5.76
C ALA A 547 -39.83 39.06 -4.82
N ARG A 548 -38.79 38.26 -4.57
CA ARG A 548 -38.85 37.15 -3.61
C ARG A 548 -39.10 37.72 -2.20
N GLU A 549 -40.18 37.29 -1.55
CA GLU A 549 -40.50 37.67 -0.16
C GLU A 549 -40.76 36.44 0.72
N PRO A 550 -40.20 36.35 1.95
CA PRO A 550 -39.20 37.25 2.56
C PRO A 550 -37.87 37.41 1.78
N ALA A 551 -37.32 38.62 1.62
CA ALA A 551 -36.10 38.79 0.81
C ALA A 551 -34.82 38.50 1.61
N TYR A 552 -33.71 38.20 0.92
CA TYR A 552 -32.38 38.22 1.51
C TYR A 552 -32.08 39.60 2.16
N PRO A 553 -31.39 39.67 3.32
CA PRO A 553 -30.91 38.55 4.15
C PRO A 553 -31.94 38.05 5.18
N ASN A 554 -33.15 38.60 5.18
CA ASN A 554 -34.20 38.39 6.18
C ASN A 554 -35.11 37.19 5.81
N THR A 555 -34.50 36.08 5.42
CA THR A 555 -35.19 34.80 5.17
C THR A 555 -34.81 33.78 6.24
N GLN A 556 -35.58 32.70 6.33
CA GLN A 556 -35.20 31.49 7.05
C GLN A 556 -33.94 30.86 6.43
N LYS A 557 -33.01 30.44 7.29
CA LYS A 557 -31.72 29.82 6.91
C LYS A 557 -31.42 28.53 7.67
N GLU A 558 -32.24 28.20 8.66
CA GLU A 558 -32.19 26.94 9.39
C GLU A 558 -33.55 26.26 9.17
N PHE A 559 -33.53 25.04 8.63
CA PHE A 559 -34.74 24.27 8.34
C PHE A 559 -34.75 23.03 9.22
N ARG A 560 -35.79 22.87 10.05
CA ARG A 560 -35.95 21.70 10.89
C ARG A 560 -36.60 20.57 10.11
N ILE A 561 -36.00 19.38 10.23
CA ILE A 561 -36.47 18.17 9.57
C ILE A 561 -36.98 17.19 10.62
N LEU A 562 -38.15 16.61 10.39
CA LEU A 562 -38.62 15.42 11.09
C LEU A 562 -38.51 14.22 10.15
N THR A 563 -37.71 13.22 10.50
CA THR A 563 -37.49 12.04 9.65
C THR A 563 -38.13 10.79 10.23
N VAL A 564 -38.83 10.04 9.38
CA VAL A 564 -39.59 8.85 9.72
C VAL A 564 -39.09 7.66 8.90
N ILE A 565 -38.58 6.63 9.56
CA ILE A 565 -38.41 5.30 8.96
C ILE A 565 -39.79 4.66 8.86
N LEU A 566 -40.17 4.22 7.65
CA LEU A 566 -41.47 3.62 7.35
C LEU A 566 -41.31 2.17 6.93
N THR A 567 -41.71 1.26 7.82
CA THR A 567 -41.84 -0.16 7.51
C THR A 567 -43.22 -0.46 6.94
N LYS A 568 -43.35 -1.53 6.17
CA LYS A 568 -44.65 -1.96 5.63
C LYS A 568 -45.60 -2.37 6.75
N GLU A 569 -45.16 -3.22 7.65
CA GLU A 569 -45.92 -3.67 8.82
C GLU A 569 -45.24 -3.22 10.11
N ALA A 570 -45.97 -3.20 11.22
CA ALA A 570 -45.37 -2.99 12.53
C ALA A 570 -44.32 -4.07 12.83
N ARG A 571 -43.06 -3.67 13.01
CA ARG A 571 -41.95 -4.54 13.39
C ARG A 571 -40.89 -3.75 14.15
N GLU A 572 -40.01 -4.48 14.82
CA GLU A 572 -38.79 -3.89 15.38
C GLU A 572 -37.86 -3.44 14.25
N ILE A 573 -37.40 -2.20 14.36
CA ILE A 573 -36.43 -1.59 13.44
C ILE A 573 -35.04 -2.06 13.86
N GLN A 574 -34.26 -2.57 12.91
CA GLN A 574 -32.92 -3.08 13.19
C GLN A 574 -31.95 -1.93 13.50
N ASP A 575 -30.96 -2.17 14.35
CA ASP A 575 -29.95 -1.17 14.71
C ASP A 575 -29.26 -0.58 13.46
N THR A 576 -29.00 -1.40 12.45
CA THR A 576 -28.39 -0.96 11.19
C THR A 576 -29.29 0.00 10.40
N GLU A 577 -30.61 -0.13 10.49
CA GLU A 577 -31.56 0.77 9.81
C GLU A 577 -31.61 2.13 10.52
N TRP A 578 -31.62 2.12 11.85
CA TRP A 578 -31.50 3.34 12.65
C TRP A 578 -30.20 4.08 12.38
N GLU A 579 -29.07 3.38 12.45
CA GLU A 579 -27.74 3.96 12.24
C GLU A 579 -27.58 4.53 10.83
N LEU A 580 -28.09 3.83 9.80
CA LEU A 580 -28.03 4.31 8.42
C LEU A 580 -28.71 5.68 8.28
N VAL A 581 -29.93 5.81 8.80
CA VAL A 581 -30.70 7.06 8.70
C VAL A 581 -30.15 8.14 9.63
N ASP A 582 -29.78 7.79 10.87
CA ASP A 582 -29.24 8.75 11.85
C ASP A 582 -27.91 9.35 11.40
N ASN A 583 -26.99 8.53 10.88
CA ASN A 583 -25.69 8.98 10.39
C ASN A 583 -25.83 9.87 9.14
N MET A 584 -26.75 9.52 8.23
CA MET A 584 -27.05 10.34 7.06
C MET A 584 -27.59 11.73 7.47
N LEU A 585 -28.54 11.76 8.43
CA LEU A 585 -29.06 13.02 8.96
C LEU A 585 -27.98 13.86 9.63
N LEU A 586 -27.12 13.22 10.44
CA LEU A 586 -26.00 13.89 11.08
C LEU A 586 -25.08 14.53 10.05
N LYS A 587 -24.69 13.79 8.99
CA LYS A 587 -23.90 14.32 7.87
C LYS A 587 -24.55 15.55 7.25
N MET A 588 -25.84 15.45 6.92
CA MET A 588 -26.59 16.54 6.27
C MET A 588 -26.77 17.78 7.15
N SER A 589 -26.63 17.64 8.47
CA SER A 589 -26.81 18.72 9.45
C SER A 589 -25.55 19.54 9.76
N TYR A 590 -24.37 19.14 9.30
CA TYR A 590 -23.13 19.83 9.64
C TYR A 590 -23.11 21.27 9.10
N ALA A 591 -22.79 22.22 9.99
CA ALA A 591 -22.59 23.63 9.67
C ALA A 591 -21.12 23.92 9.31
N GLY A 592 -20.57 23.15 8.39
CA GLY A 592 -19.19 23.24 7.95
C GLY A 592 -18.84 22.19 6.90
N LYS A 593 -17.61 22.23 6.39
CA LYS A 593 -17.09 21.14 5.57
C LYS A 593 -16.98 19.88 6.41
N ASP A 594 -17.49 18.77 5.90
CA ASP A 594 -17.18 17.46 6.46
C ASP A 594 -15.90 16.92 5.80
N ASP A 595 -15.32 15.86 6.39
CA ASP A 595 -14.11 15.23 5.84
C ASP A 595 -14.41 14.32 4.64
N ASP A 596 -15.68 14.25 4.19
CA ASP A 596 -16.14 13.40 3.10
C ASP A 596 -16.14 14.16 1.77
N ASN A 597 -15.03 14.06 1.04
CA ASN A 597 -14.87 14.68 -0.28
C ASN A 597 -15.74 14.06 -1.39
N SER A 598 -16.64 13.10 -1.09
CA SER A 598 -17.42 12.37 -2.10
C SER A 598 -18.87 12.84 -2.29
N SER A 599 -19.42 13.66 -1.38
CA SER A 599 -20.74 14.27 -1.54
C SER A 599 -20.95 15.44 -0.60
N LEU A 600 -21.36 16.59 -1.14
CA LEU A 600 -21.61 17.82 -0.37
C LEU A 600 -22.80 17.68 0.58
N ASN A 601 -22.65 18.13 1.83
CA ASN A 601 -23.78 18.31 2.75
C ASN A 601 -24.61 19.58 2.40
N PHE A 602 -25.72 19.81 3.12
CA PHE A 602 -26.64 20.93 2.79
C PHE A 602 -25.99 22.32 2.99
N TRP A 603 -25.14 22.47 4.02
CA TRP A 603 -24.42 23.72 4.24
C TRP A 603 -23.45 24.01 3.10
N GLU A 604 -22.70 23.01 2.65
CA GLU A 604 -21.77 23.15 1.53
C GLU A 604 -22.49 23.42 0.20
N ALA A 605 -23.58 22.68 -0.07
CA ALA A 605 -24.39 22.85 -1.26
C ALA A 605 -25.00 24.25 -1.36
N THR A 606 -25.32 24.87 -0.22
CA THR A 606 -25.81 26.26 -0.14
C THR A 606 -24.69 27.30 -0.02
N LEU A 607 -23.42 26.92 -0.23
CA LEU A 607 -22.25 27.81 -0.10
C LEU A 607 -22.15 28.46 1.28
N GLY A 608 -22.54 27.72 2.31
CA GLY A 608 -22.53 28.10 3.71
C GLY A 608 -23.63 29.07 4.14
N LYS A 609 -24.73 29.12 3.37
CA LYS A 609 -25.80 30.11 3.59
C LYS A 609 -27.00 29.55 4.36
N ALA A 610 -27.17 28.23 4.44
CA ALA A 610 -28.24 27.59 5.19
C ALA A 610 -27.79 26.29 5.87
N THR A 611 -28.61 25.77 6.79
CA THR A 611 -28.35 24.56 7.59
C THR A 611 -29.63 23.77 7.78
N LEU A 612 -29.49 22.46 8.05
CA LEU A 612 -30.59 21.60 8.47
C LEU A 612 -30.49 21.32 9.96
N LYS A 613 -31.61 21.48 10.68
CA LYS A 613 -31.75 21.08 12.07
C LYS A 613 -32.49 19.74 12.13
N VAL A 614 -31.75 18.67 12.31
CA VAL A 614 -32.29 17.31 12.27
C VAL A 614 -32.50 16.71 13.65
N ASP A 615 -32.05 17.37 14.71
CA ASP A 615 -32.06 16.85 16.09
C ASP A 615 -33.09 17.53 16.99
N GLU A 616 -33.09 17.15 18.27
CA GLU A 616 -33.98 17.69 19.29
C GLU A 616 -35.47 17.40 19.06
N LEU A 617 -35.82 16.33 18.33
CA LEU A 617 -37.21 15.89 18.20
C LEU A 617 -37.82 15.54 19.57
N ASP A 618 -37.01 15.05 20.51
CA ASP A 618 -37.41 14.81 21.90
C ASP A 618 -37.85 16.09 22.63
N LYS A 619 -37.33 17.27 22.23
CA LYS A 619 -37.64 18.56 22.86
C LYS A 619 -38.94 19.18 22.33
N ILE A 620 -39.48 18.65 21.24
CA ILE A 620 -40.73 19.13 20.62
C ILE A 620 -41.86 18.07 20.73
N LEU A 621 -41.72 17.09 21.62
CA LEU A 621 -42.81 16.18 22.01
C LEU A 621 -43.86 16.91 22.86
N LYS A 622 -45.14 16.51 22.72
CA LYS A 622 -46.30 17.02 23.46
C LYS A 622 -46.53 16.37 24.83
#